data_AF-X6K8T5-F1
#
_entry.id   AF-X6K8T5-F1
#
_cell.length_a   1.000
_cell.length_b   1.000
_cell.length_c   1.000
_cell.angle_alpha   90.00
_cell.angle_beta   90.00
_cell.angle_gamma   90.00
#
_symmetry.space_group_name_H-M   'P 1'
#
loop_
_entity.id
_entity.type
_entity.pdbx_description
1 polymer ?
#
loop_
_entity_poly.entity_id
_entity_poly.type
_entity_poly.pdbx_seq_one_letter_code
_entity_poly.pdbx_strand_id
1 'polypeptide(L)'
;MPAVLGSLVVLALVLATMTFAVHSQILAVIYVGLLGAAAFATVAPLQMWVLEKAQGAGQSLASSFNIAAFNLGNAAGAWLGGAVIAHDLGLGSLTWIAALLPVAALGVAALALRLDRAPTIGVPVCAQS
;
A
#
# COMPACT_ATOMS: atom_id res chain seq x y z
N MET A 1 -12.45 -3.92 3.17
CA MET A 1 -11.83 -4.20 1.85
C MET A 1 -12.10 -3.12 0.78
N PRO A 2 -13.33 -2.65 0.49
CA PRO A 2 -13.55 -1.69 -0.60
C PRO A 2 -12.86 -0.33 -0.38
N ALA A 3 -12.77 0.14 0.87
CA ALA A 3 -12.09 1.40 1.20
C ALA A 3 -10.57 1.36 0.95
N VAL A 4 -9.89 0.26 1.31
CA VAL A 4 -8.44 0.06 1.11
C VAL A 4 -8.09 -0.05 -0.38
N LEU A 5 -8.91 -0.78 -1.15
CA LEU A 5 -8.71 -0.89 -2.59
C LEU A 5 -8.95 0.47 -3.28
N GLY A 6 -10.01 1.18 -2.89
CA GLY A 6 -10.32 2.51 -3.39
C GLY A 6 -9.20 3.51 -3.10
N SER A 7 -8.64 3.49 -1.88
CA SER A 7 -7.59 4.42 -1.48
C SER A 7 -6.24 4.11 -2.18
N LEU A 8 -5.91 2.83 -2.43
CA LEU A 8 -4.76 2.45 -3.26
C LEU A 8 -4.91 2.88 -4.72
N VAL A 9 -6.11 2.78 -5.30
CA VAL A 9 -6.40 3.27 -6.65
C VAL A 9 -6.25 4.78 -6.72
N VAL A 10 -6.80 5.52 -5.75
CA VAL A 10 -6.65 6.97 -5.66
C VAL A 10 -5.17 7.35 -5.52
N LEU A 11 -4.42 6.66 -4.67
CA LEU A 11 -2.99 6.91 -4.48
C LEU A 11 -2.19 6.67 -5.77
N ALA A 12 -2.44 5.58 -6.49
CA ALA A 12 -1.80 5.28 -7.77
C ALA A 12 -2.12 6.34 -8.83
N LEU A 13 -3.37 6.79 -8.91
CA LEU A 13 -3.77 7.86 -9.84
C LEU A 13 -3.09 9.19 -9.50
N VAL A 14 -3.08 9.57 -8.23
CA VAL A 14 -2.41 10.81 -7.76
C VAL A 14 -0.93 10.78 -8.13
N LEU A 15 -0.23 9.66 -7.89
CA LEU A 15 1.20 9.53 -8.23
C LEU A 15 1.43 9.54 -9.75
N ALA A 16 0.59 8.85 -10.53
CA ALA A 16 0.71 8.79 -11.98
C ALA A 16 0.48 10.17 -12.64
N THR A 17 -0.48 10.95 -12.13
CA THR A 17 -0.78 12.28 -12.67
C THR A 17 0.13 13.38 -12.12
N MET A 18 0.82 13.13 -11.01
CA MET A 18 1.80 14.07 -10.43
C MET A 18 2.97 14.37 -11.39
N THR A 19 3.32 13.45 -12.30
CA THR A 19 4.39 13.68 -13.29
C THR A 19 4.13 14.90 -14.18
N PHE A 20 2.86 15.24 -14.42
CA PHE A 20 2.47 16.40 -15.23
C PHE A 20 2.46 17.69 -14.39
N ALA A 21 2.17 17.55 -13.10
CA ALA A 21 2.12 18.64 -12.14
C ALA A 21 3.49 19.10 -11.62
N VAL A 22 4.51 18.23 -11.67
CA VAL A 22 5.84 18.51 -11.08
C VAL A 22 6.56 19.71 -11.72
N HIS A 23 6.15 20.13 -12.92
CA HIS A 23 6.68 21.30 -13.61
C HIS A 23 6.10 22.63 -13.11
N SER A 24 5.07 22.59 -12.24
CA SER A 24 4.44 23.77 -11.64
C SER A 24 4.48 23.68 -10.12
N GLN A 25 5.15 24.64 -9.49
CA GLN A 25 5.37 24.65 -8.04
C GLN A 25 4.06 24.65 -7.23
N ILE A 26 3.02 25.34 -7.72
CA ILE A 26 1.70 25.37 -7.06
C ILE A 26 1.01 24.00 -7.16
N LEU A 27 1.03 23.37 -8.34
CA LEU A 27 0.44 22.05 -8.53
C LEU A 27 1.20 20.98 -7.73
N ALA A 28 2.53 21.06 -7.65
CA ALA A 28 3.33 20.16 -6.84
C ALA A 28 2.92 20.19 -5.36
N VAL A 29 2.71 21.38 -4.77
CA VAL A 29 2.27 21.51 -3.37
C VAL A 29 0.88 20.89 -3.15
N ILE A 30 -0.06 21.12 -4.07
CA ILE A 30 -1.40 20.50 -4.01
C ILE A 30 -1.30 18.98 -4.07
N TYR A 31 -0.50 18.44 -4.99
CA TYR A 31 -0.31 17.00 -5.13
C TYR A 31 0.37 16.37 -3.93
N VAL A 32 1.32 17.05 -3.27
CA VAL A 32 1.91 16.59 -2.01
C VAL A 32 0.85 16.52 -0.90
N GLY A 33 -0.06 17.50 -0.83
CA GLY A 33 -1.20 17.45 0.09
C GLY A 33 -2.14 16.28 -0.20
N LEU A 34 -2.50 16.05 -1.47
CA LEU A 34 -3.32 14.92 -1.89
C LEU A 34 -2.65 13.57 -1.62
N LEU A 35 -1.34 13.48 -1.83
CA LEU A 35 -0.53 12.31 -1.52
C LEU A 35 -0.60 12.00 -0.01
N GLY A 36 -0.41 13.00 0.84
CA GLY A 36 -0.53 12.86 2.29
C GLY A 36 -1.92 12.39 2.71
N ALA A 37 -2.98 12.99 2.16
CA ALA A 37 -4.36 12.60 2.46
C ALA A 37 -4.67 11.16 2.03
N ALA A 38 -4.28 10.76 0.82
CA ALA A 38 -4.47 9.42 0.30
C ALA A 38 -3.67 8.36 1.09
N ALA A 39 -2.43 8.69 1.48
CA ALA A 39 -1.61 7.82 2.31
C ALA A 39 -2.25 7.59 3.68
N PHE A 40 -2.69 8.65 4.38
CA PHE A 40 -3.37 8.52 5.67
C PHE A 40 -4.69 7.74 5.58
N ALA A 41 -5.49 8.00 4.54
CA ALA A 41 -6.74 7.29 4.30
C ALA A 41 -6.53 5.79 4.03
N THR A 42 -5.33 5.38 3.61
CA THR A 42 -5.00 3.98 3.32
C THR A 42 -4.31 3.28 4.49
N VAL A 43 -3.24 3.89 5.02
CA VAL A 43 -2.32 3.24 5.96
C VAL A 43 -2.97 3.02 7.32
N ALA A 44 -3.65 4.03 7.87
CA ALA A 44 -4.23 3.93 9.21
C ALA A 44 -5.34 2.85 9.31
N PRO A 45 -6.31 2.78 8.38
CA PRO A 45 -7.31 1.70 8.40
C PRO A 45 -6.70 0.32 8.17
N LEU A 46 -5.69 0.19 7.30
CA LEU A 46 -5.06 -1.09 7.01
C LEU A 46 -4.28 -1.62 8.22
N GLN A 47 -3.58 -0.74 8.96
CA GLN A 47 -2.89 -1.09 10.19
C GLN A 47 -3.85 -1.61 11.27
N MET A 48 -4.97 -0.92 11.47
CA MET A 48 -6.04 -1.36 12.39
C MET A 48 -6.63 -2.70 11.97
N TRP A 49 -6.94 -2.88 10.68
CA TRP A 49 -7.54 -4.10 10.17
C TRP A 49 -6.66 -5.35 10.35
N VAL A 50 -5.35 -5.24 10.13
CA VAL A 50 -4.40 -6.35 10.36
C VAL A 50 -4.39 -6.75 11.83
N LEU A 51 -4.48 -5.77 12.74
CA LEU A 51 -4.49 -6.02 14.18
C LEU A 51 -5.79 -6.71 14.62
N GLU A 52 -6.94 -6.33 14.07
CA GLU A 52 -8.25 -6.94 14.36
C GLU A 52 -8.39 -8.37 13.82
N LYS A 53 -7.70 -8.69 12.70
CA LYS A 53 -7.72 -10.03 12.09
C LYS A 53 -6.97 -11.09 12.89
N ALA A 54 -6.09 -10.69 13.79
CA ALA A 54 -5.32 -11.61 14.62
C ALA A 54 -5.89 -11.62 16.04
N GLN A 55 -6.66 -12.65 16.40
CA GLN A 55 -7.16 -12.84 17.77
C GLN A 55 -6.25 -13.79 18.55
N GLY A 56 -5.99 -13.48 19.83
CA GLY A 56 -5.18 -14.33 20.72
C GLY A 56 -3.68 -14.22 20.48
N ALA A 57 -2.94 -15.32 20.65
CA ALA A 57 -1.46 -15.33 20.63
C ALA A 57 -0.82 -14.87 19.30
N GLY A 58 -1.56 -14.86 18.19
CA GLY A 58 -1.08 -14.40 16.88
C GLY A 58 -1.06 -12.88 16.69
N GLN A 59 -1.71 -12.11 17.56
CA GLN A 59 -1.87 -10.65 17.42
C GLN A 59 -0.54 -9.90 17.53
N SER A 60 0.30 -10.30 18.48
CA SER A 60 1.62 -9.69 18.69
C SER A 60 2.54 -9.91 17.47
N LEU A 61 2.59 -11.14 16.96
CA LEU A 61 3.34 -11.49 15.75
C LEU A 61 2.83 -10.75 14.51
N ALA A 62 1.51 -10.67 14.31
CA ALA A 62 0.91 -9.95 13.19
C ALA A 62 1.20 -8.44 13.24
N SER A 63 1.13 -7.83 14.43
CA SER A 63 1.47 -6.42 14.65
C SER A 63 2.94 -6.14 14.35
N SER A 64 3.86 -6.93 14.93
CA SER A 64 5.30 -6.80 14.68
C SER A 64 5.66 -6.97 13.21
N PHE A 65 5.01 -7.91 12.51
CA PHE A 65 5.21 -8.12 11.07
C PHE A 65 4.71 -6.94 10.23
N ASN A 66 3.55 -6.37 10.57
CA ASN A 66 3.03 -5.17 9.90
C ASN A 66 3.97 -3.97 10.07
N ILE A 67 4.47 -3.74 11.28
CA ILE A 67 5.46 -2.69 11.56
C ILE A 67 6.76 -2.92 10.77
N ALA A 68 7.26 -4.16 10.73
CA ALA A 68 8.45 -4.51 9.95
C ALA A 68 8.26 -4.28 8.44
N ALA A 69 7.10 -4.69 7.90
CA ALA A 69 6.76 -4.49 6.49
C ALA A 69 6.66 -3.00 6.14
N PHE A 70 6.06 -2.18 7.01
CA PHE A 70 6.01 -0.73 6.83
C PHE A 70 7.40 -0.09 6.79
N ASN A 71 8.26 -0.46 7.76
CA ASN A 71 9.64 0.06 7.80
C ASN A 71 10.46 -0.37 6.58
N LEU A 72 10.31 -1.61 6.13
CA LEU A 72 10.95 -2.09 4.90
C LEU A 72 10.46 -1.32 3.67
N GLY A 73 9.16 -1.04 3.58
CA GLY A 73 8.59 -0.22 2.51
C GLY A 73 9.19 1.20 2.46
N ASN A 74 9.31 1.86 3.62
CA ASN A 74 9.93 3.18 3.71
C ASN A 74 11.42 3.15 3.31
N ALA A 75 12.17 2.15 3.77
CA ALA A 75 13.57 2.00 3.42
C ALA A 75 13.76 1.73 1.92
N ALA A 76 12.94 0.83 1.33
CA ALA A 76 12.97 0.53 -0.09
C ALA A 76 12.57 1.76 -0.93
N GLY A 77 11.55 2.51 -0.51
CA GLY A 77 11.15 3.75 -1.18
C GLY A 77 12.24 4.83 -1.16
N ALA A 78 12.90 5.02 -0.03
CA ALA A 78 14.02 5.96 0.09
C ALA A 78 15.22 5.54 -0.77
N TRP A 79 15.56 4.25 -0.79
CA TRP A 79 16.65 3.72 -1.63
C TRP A 79 16.34 3.87 -3.12
N LEU A 80 15.13 3.49 -3.56
CA LEU A 80 14.70 3.67 -4.95
C LEU A 80 14.68 5.16 -5.34
N GLY A 81 14.16 6.02 -4.48
CA GLY A 81 14.16 7.47 -4.72
C GLY A 81 15.58 8.03 -4.85
N GLY A 82 16.49 7.59 -3.98
CA GLY A 82 17.91 7.95 -4.06
C GLY A 82 18.59 7.45 -5.33
N ALA A 83 18.32 6.20 -5.75
CA ALA A 83 18.85 5.63 -6.99
C ALA A 83 18.41 6.42 -8.22
N VAL A 84 17.16 6.86 -8.27
CA VAL A 84 16.63 7.67 -9.37
C VAL A 84 17.34 9.03 -9.46
N ILE A 85 17.56 9.68 -8.33
CA ILE A 85 18.31 10.94 -8.26
C ILE A 85 19.77 10.72 -8.69
N ALA A 86 20.41 9.63 -8.24
CA ALA A 86 21.80 9.32 -8.55
C ALA A 86 22.07 9.00 -10.04
N HIS A 87 21.04 8.58 -10.79
CA HIS A 87 21.14 8.29 -12.22
C HIS A 87 20.73 9.46 -13.14
N ASP A 88 20.54 10.67 -12.59
CA ASP A 88 20.15 11.89 -13.34
C ASP A 88 18.88 11.73 -14.20
N LEU A 89 17.98 10.82 -13.81
CA LEU A 89 16.76 10.50 -14.55
C LEU A 89 15.68 11.61 -14.46
N GLY A 90 15.95 12.70 -13.74
CA GLY A 90 15.07 13.86 -13.57
C GLY A 90 13.87 13.62 -12.63
N LEU A 91 13.28 14.69 -12.11
CA LEU A 91 12.19 14.65 -11.12
C LEU A 91 10.90 13.97 -11.63
N GLY A 92 10.66 13.98 -12.95
CA GLY A 92 9.50 13.30 -13.54
C GLY A 92 9.55 11.78 -13.41
N SER A 93 10.73 11.17 -13.61
CA SER A 93 10.90 9.71 -13.48
C SER A 93 10.67 9.21 -12.05
N LEU A 94 10.95 10.05 -11.05
CA LEU A 94 10.72 9.78 -9.63
C LEU A 94 9.24 9.49 -9.34
N THR A 95 8.33 10.26 -9.96
CA THR A 95 6.89 10.08 -9.77
C THR A 95 6.35 8.80 -10.40
N TRP A 96 6.87 8.40 -11.57
CA TRP A 96 6.52 7.12 -12.21
C TRP A 96 6.99 5.91 -11.40
N ILE A 97 8.23 5.96 -10.89
CA ILE A 97 8.78 4.88 -10.07
C ILE A 97 8.04 4.78 -8.74
N ALA A 98 7.67 5.92 -8.15
CA ALA A 98 6.83 5.95 -6.96
C ALA A 98 5.43 5.38 -7.22
N ALA A 99 4.84 5.57 -8.41
CA ALA A 99 3.53 5.02 -8.78
C ALA A 99 3.54 3.48 -8.93
N LEU A 100 4.69 2.88 -9.27
CA LEU A 100 4.82 1.41 -9.38
C LEU A 100 4.62 0.68 -8.05
N LEU A 101 4.94 1.31 -6.91
CA LEU A 101 4.80 0.73 -5.58
C LEU A 101 3.34 0.45 -5.18
N PRO A 102 2.39 1.41 -5.25
CA PRO A 102 0.98 1.13 -5.00
C PRO A 102 0.37 0.20 -6.07
N VAL A 103 0.85 0.22 -7.33
CA VAL A 103 0.44 -0.75 -8.35
C VAL A 103 0.85 -2.18 -7.96
N ALA A 104 2.08 -2.37 -7.47
CA ALA A 104 2.52 -3.67 -6.96
C ALA A 104 1.67 -4.11 -5.75
N ALA A 105 1.37 -3.18 -4.83
CA ALA A 105 0.49 -3.46 -3.69
C ALA A 105 -0.93 -3.89 -4.12
N LEU A 106 -1.50 -3.26 -5.15
CA LEU A 106 -2.77 -3.67 -5.75
C LEU A 106 -2.69 -5.08 -6.34
N GLY A 107 -1.58 -5.44 -7.00
CA GLY A 107 -1.34 -6.78 -7.52
C GLY A 107 -1.34 -7.85 -6.42
N VAL A 108 -0.65 -7.58 -5.30
CA VAL A 108 -0.63 -8.47 -4.13
C VAL A 108 -2.02 -8.59 -3.50
N ALA A 109 -2.74 -7.47 -3.33
CA ALA A 109 -4.09 -7.47 -2.79
C ALA A 109 -5.07 -8.26 -3.68
N ALA A 110 -4.95 -8.14 -5.00
CA ALA A 110 -5.74 -8.92 -5.96
C ALA A 110 -5.43 -10.41 -5.88
N LEU A 111 -4.15 -10.79 -5.74
CA LEU A 111 -3.76 -12.19 -5.56
C LEU A 111 -4.32 -12.78 -4.26
N ALA A 112 -4.19 -12.06 -3.14
CA ALA A 112 -4.74 -12.47 -1.85
C ALA A 112 -6.26 -12.70 -1.91
N LEU A 113 -6.99 -11.79 -2.56
CA LEU A 113 -8.44 -11.94 -2.79
C LEU A 113 -8.80 -13.16 -3.67
N ARG A 114 -7.93 -13.56 -4.60
CA ARG A 114 -8.14 -14.77 -5.42
C ARG A 114 -7.89 -16.03 -4.60
N LEU A 115 -6.90 -16.03 -3.71
CA LEU A 115 -6.58 -17.15 -2.84
C LEU A 115 -7.65 -17.35 -1.75
N ASP A 116 -8.19 -16.27 -1.18
CA ASP A 116 -9.30 -16.33 -0.22
C ASP A 116 -10.62 -16.86 -0.84
N ARG A 117 -10.75 -16.81 -2.18
CA ARG A 117 -11.89 -17.38 -2.90
C ARG A 117 -11.74 -18.88 -3.20
N ALA A 118 -10.58 -19.49 -2.93
CA ALA A 118 -10.45 -20.93 -3.02
C ALA A 118 -11.37 -21.57 -1.96
N PRO A 119 -12.25 -22.52 -2.31
CA PRO A 119 -13.18 -23.10 -1.35
C PRO A 119 -12.41 -23.70 -0.18
N THR A 120 -12.61 -23.18 1.02
CA THR A 120 -12.28 -23.90 2.24
C THR A 120 -13.10 -25.17 2.21
N ILE A 121 -12.44 -26.32 1.97
CA ILE A 121 -13.06 -27.63 2.13
C ILE A 121 -13.51 -27.68 3.59
N GLY A 122 -14.80 -27.48 3.82
CA GLY A 122 -15.39 -27.46 5.15
C GLY A 122 -15.15 -28.81 5.79
N VAL A 123 -14.38 -28.82 6.88
CA VAL A 123 -14.30 -30.00 7.74
C VAL A 123 -15.68 -30.14 8.37
N PRO A 124 -16.42 -31.23 8.12
CA PRO A 124 -17.72 -31.42 8.74
C PRO A 124 -17.50 -31.57 10.24
N VAL A 125 -18.07 -30.64 11.02
CA VAL A 125 -18.22 -30.78 12.46
C VAL A 125 -19.25 -31.88 12.70
N CYS A 126 -18.78 -33.13 12.70
CA CYS A 126 -19.57 -34.25 13.19
C CYS A 126 -19.52 -34.26 14.73
N ALA A 127 -20.71 -34.10 15.30
CA ALA A 127 -21.16 -34.64 16.58
C ALA A 127 -20.38 -34.24 17.86
N GLN A 128 -20.92 -33.25 18.57
CA GLN A 128 -20.96 -33.28 20.03
C GLN A 128 -22.43 -33.34 20.45
N SER A 129 -22.87 -34.53 20.86
CA SER A 129 -24.13 -34.81 21.55
C SER A 129 -23.80 -35.53 22.84
#